data_AF-A0A357UZS3-F1
#
_entry.id   AF-A0A357UZS3-F1
#
_cell.length_a   1.000
_cell.length_b   1.000
_cell.length_c   1.000
_cell.angle_alpha   90.00
_cell.angle_beta   90.00
_cell.angle_gamma   90.00
#
_symmetry.space_group_name_H-M   'P 1'
#
loop_
_entity.id
_entity.type
_entity.pdbx_description
1 polymer ?
#
loop_
_entity_poly.entity_id
_entity_poly.type
_entity_poly.pdbx_seq_one_letter_code
_entity_poly.pdbx_strand_id
1 'polypeptide(L)'
;MTITIQIPVKPLDNPLAAEVVGLDLNMDLDDQTIADLHKAWMAYPVLVVRGQENLTMERHLEYSRRFGDLQRHTVKEILHPEFPEILVLSNRGRGGAQPINNGG
;
A
#
# COMPACT_ATOMS: atom_id res chain seq x y z
N MET A 1 10.42 1.40 -26.23
CA MET A 1 11.49 1.29 -25.20
C MET A 1 10.99 0.31 -24.15
N THR A 2 11.59 -0.88 -24.07
CA THR A 2 11.24 -1.84 -23.02
C THR A 2 12.03 -1.48 -21.79
N ILE A 3 11.34 -1.29 -20.68
CA ILE A 3 11.93 -1.01 -19.38
C ILE A 3 12.12 -2.36 -18.70
N THR A 4 13.35 -2.70 -18.34
CA THR A 4 13.62 -3.86 -17.49
C THR A 4 13.32 -3.48 -16.04
N ILE A 5 12.31 -4.12 -15.46
CA ILE A 5 11.95 -4.01 -14.04
C ILE A 5 12.51 -5.27 -13.36
N GLN A 6 13.21 -5.14 -12.22
CA GLN A 6 13.79 -6.28 -11.50
C GLN A 6 12.75 -7.08 -10.70
N ILE A 7 11.57 -6.50 -10.46
CA ILE A 7 10.41 -7.18 -9.86
C ILE A 7 9.43 -7.66 -10.94
N PRO A 8 8.89 -8.90 -10.86
CA PRO A 8 7.89 -9.38 -11.80
C PRO A 8 6.58 -8.59 -11.69
N VAL A 9 6.28 -7.79 -12.73
CA VAL A 9 5.02 -7.05 -12.89
C VAL A 9 4.17 -7.72 -13.96
N LYS A 10 2.98 -8.21 -13.59
CA LYS A 10 2.06 -8.89 -14.51
C LYS A 10 0.80 -8.04 -14.69
N PRO A 11 0.47 -7.59 -15.92
CA PRO A 11 -0.80 -6.93 -16.16
C PRO A 11 -1.97 -7.84 -15.76
N LEU A 12 -3.01 -7.27 -15.17
CA LEU A 12 -4.28 -7.96 -14.97
C LEU A 12 -5.11 -7.91 -16.27
N ASP A 13 -6.26 -8.60 -16.28
CA ASP A 13 -7.21 -8.59 -17.40
C ASP A 13 -8.02 -7.27 -17.47
N ASN A 14 -7.31 -6.14 -17.36
CA ASN A 14 -7.79 -4.77 -17.56
C ASN A 14 -6.59 -3.82 -17.73
N PRO A 15 -6.76 -2.67 -18.41
CA PRO A 15 -5.66 -1.74 -18.66
C PRO A 15 -5.23 -0.91 -17.45
N LEU A 16 -5.97 -0.95 -16.33
CA LEU A 16 -5.74 -0.08 -15.19
C LEU A 16 -4.80 -0.68 -14.14
N ALA A 17 -4.68 -2.00 -14.11
CA ALA A 17 -4.06 -2.69 -12.99
C ALA A 17 -3.01 -3.72 -13.41
N ALA A 18 -1.97 -3.82 -12.60
CA ALA A 18 -0.99 -4.90 -12.65
C ALA A 18 -0.74 -5.46 -11.25
N GLU A 19 -0.31 -6.70 -11.17
CA GLU A 19 0.14 -7.33 -9.94
C GLU A 19 1.66 -7.46 -9.87
N VAL A 20 2.19 -7.27 -8.67
CA VAL A 20 3.60 -7.51 -8.31
C VAL A 20 3.64 -8.76 -7.46
N VAL A 21 4.48 -9.72 -7.84
CA VAL A 21 4.62 -11.01 -7.14
C VAL A 21 6.06 -11.24 -6.70
N GLY A 22 6.25 -11.91 -5.55
CA GLY A 22 7.57 -12.24 -5.03
C GLY A 22 8.30 -11.09 -4.33
N LEU A 23 7.61 -10.00 -4.04
CA LEU A 23 8.12 -8.90 -3.23
C LEU A 23 7.57 -9.01 -1.80
N ASP A 24 8.44 -9.00 -0.79
CA ASP A 24 8.05 -8.96 0.63
C ASP A 24 8.23 -7.54 1.17
N LEU A 25 7.14 -6.86 1.51
CA LEU A 25 7.18 -5.49 2.05
C LEU A 25 7.61 -5.43 3.52
N ASN A 26 7.79 -6.58 4.21
CA ASN A 26 8.38 -6.62 5.54
C ASN A 26 9.92 -6.51 5.53
N MET A 27 10.54 -6.59 4.35
CA MET A 27 11.98 -6.46 4.19
C MET A 27 12.37 -5.02 3.87
N ASP A 28 13.63 -4.67 4.15
CA ASP A 28 14.19 -3.40 3.70
C ASP A 28 14.34 -3.42 2.18
N LEU A 29 13.56 -2.58 1.50
CA LEU A 29 13.62 -2.45 0.04
C LEU A 29 14.69 -1.44 -0.36
N ASP A 30 15.57 -1.81 -1.28
CA ASP A 30 16.54 -0.88 -1.84
C ASP A 30 15.87 0.22 -2.69
N ASP A 31 16.61 1.29 -2.99
CA ASP A 31 16.10 2.41 -3.78
C ASP A 31 15.72 2.01 -5.21
N GLN A 32 16.40 1.01 -5.79
CA GLN A 32 16.10 0.53 -7.13
C GLN A 32 14.73 -0.15 -7.18
N THR A 33 14.41 -0.97 -6.18
CA THR A 33 13.11 -1.64 -6.04
C THR A 33 11.98 -0.64 -5.90
N ILE A 34 12.17 0.42 -5.10
CA ILE A 34 11.17 1.49 -4.98
C ILE A 34 10.99 2.26 -6.30
N ALA A 35 12.09 2.58 -7.00
CA ALA A 35 12.01 3.25 -8.30
C ALA A 35 11.26 2.40 -9.33
N ASP A 36 11.49 1.08 -9.32
CA ASP A 36 10.81 0.10 -10.15
C ASP A 36 9.31 0.02 -9.85
N LEU A 37 8.92 -0.01 -8.57
CA LEU A 37 7.51 0.05 -8.15
C LEU A 37 6.84 1.36 -8.57
N HIS A 38 7.48 2.50 -8.34
CA HIS A 38 6.94 3.80 -8.72
C HIS A 38 6.72 3.87 -10.23
N LYS A 39 7.67 3.34 -11.02
CA LYS A 39 7.56 3.27 -12.47
C LYS A 39 6.43 2.36 -12.94
N ALA A 40 6.26 1.20 -12.30
CA ALA A 40 5.13 0.33 -12.56
C ALA A 40 3.79 1.02 -12.21
N TRP A 41 3.75 1.81 -11.14
CA TRP A 41 2.55 2.55 -10.74
C TRP A 41 2.22 3.70 -11.71
N MET A 42 3.23 4.36 -12.27
CA MET A 42 3.02 5.36 -13.32
C MET A 42 2.51 4.73 -14.63
N ALA A 43 2.81 3.45 -14.88
CA ALA A 43 2.31 2.71 -16.05
C ALA A 43 0.92 2.11 -15.82
N TYR A 44 0.64 1.64 -14.60
CA TYR A 44 -0.63 1.04 -14.19
C TYR A 44 -1.17 1.81 -12.98
N PRO A 45 -2.26 2.59 -13.12
CA PRO A 45 -2.83 3.39 -12.04
C PRO A 45 -3.11 2.62 -10.74
N VAL A 46 -3.28 1.30 -10.82
CA VAL A 46 -3.44 0.40 -9.68
C VAL A 46 -2.36 -0.68 -9.70
N LEU A 47 -1.62 -0.81 -8.60
CA LEU A 47 -0.73 -1.96 -8.37
C LEU A 47 -1.27 -2.85 -7.25
N VAL A 48 -1.26 -4.16 -7.49
CA VAL A 48 -1.61 -5.18 -6.50
C VAL A 48 -0.34 -5.91 -6.07
N VAL A 49 0.20 -5.57 -4.90
CA VAL A 49 1.34 -6.30 -4.32
C VAL A 49 0.82 -7.55 -3.61
N ARG A 50 1.13 -8.74 -4.13
CA ARG A 50 0.63 -10.02 -3.63
C ARG A 50 1.50 -10.57 -2.48
N GLY A 51 0.94 -11.44 -1.64
CA GLY A 51 1.69 -12.18 -0.62
C GLY A 51 2.02 -11.38 0.64
N GLN A 52 1.16 -10.43 1.02
CA GLN A 52 1.36 -9.53 2.16
C GLN A 52 0.49 -9.92 3.36
N GLU A 53 0.30 -11.22 3.61
CA GLU A 53 -0.57 -11.72 4.70
C GLU A 53 -0.03 -11.36 6.10
N ASN A 54 1.28 -11.20 6.22
CA ASN A 54 1.97 -10.93 7.49
C ASN A 54 2.60 -9.52 7.54
N LEU A 55 2.12 -8.58 6.71
CA LEU A 55 2.65 -7.21 6.71
C LEU A 55 2.34 -6.51 8.04
N THR A 56 3.37 -6.02 8.73
CA THR A 56 3.19 -5.26 9.98
C THR A 56 2.82 -3.80 9.70
N MET A 57 2.28 -3.11 10.70
CA MET A 57 1.90 -1.70 10.58
C MET A 57 3.12 -0.80 10.41
N GLU A 58 4.20 -1.08 11.14
CA GLU A 58 5.48 -0.36 11.02
C GLU A 58 6.03 -0.48 9.60
N ARG A 59 6.06 -1.70 9.06
CA ARG A 59 6.55 -1.96 7.70
C ARG A 59 5.65 -1.33 6.64
N HIS A 60 4.34 -1.37 6.83
CA HIS A 60 3.41 -0.65 5.96
C HIS A 60 3.67 0.86 5.94
N LEU A 61 3.95 1.49 7.09
CA LEU A 61 4.29 2.91 7.19
C LEU A 61 5.65 3.23 6.56
N GLU A 62 6.67 2.42 6.84
CA GLU A 62 8.01 2.57 6.26
C GLU A 62 7.99 2.48 4.73
N TYR A 63 7.30 1.47 4.19
CA TYR A 63 7.07 1.32 2.76
C TYR A 63 6.36 2.55 2.17
N SER A 64 5.27 3.00 2.80
CA SER A 64 4.47 4.11 2.30
C SER A 64 5.28 5.42 2.26
N ARG A 65 6.17 5.66 3.23
CA ARG A 65 7.06 6.83 3.27
C ARG A 65 8.04 6.90 2.10
N ARG A 66 8.31 5.79 1.43
CA ARG A 66 9.18 5.76 0.24
C ARG A 66 8.58 6.48 -0.96
N PHE A 67 7.28 6.79 -0.93
CA PHE A 67 6.57 7.52 -1.98
C PHE A 67 6.26 8.97 -1.59
N GLY A 68 6.67 9.42 -0.41
CA GLY A 68 6.47 10.79 0.06
C GLY A 68 6.02 10.88 1.53
N ASP A 69 5.71 12.08 1.97
CA ASP A 69 5.28 12.33 3.35
C ASP A 69 3.89 11.75 3.63
N LEU A 70 3.75 11.06 4.77
CA LEU A 70 2.47 10.56 5.23
C LEU A 70 1.62 11.69 5.81
N GLN A 71 0.39 11.81 5.33
CA GLN A 71 -0.58 12.78 5.82
C GLN A 71 -1.55 12.11 6.79
N ARG A 72 -1.77 12.73 7.96
CA ARG A 72 -2.78 12.25 8.91
C ARG A 72 -4.15 12.82 8.56
N HIS A 73 -5.16 11.97 8.62
CA HIS A 73 -6.53 12.41 8.41
C HIS A 73 -7.01 13.27 9.60
N THR A 74 -7.86 14.27 9.35
CA THR A 74 -8.34 15.19 10.42
C THR A 74 -9.37 14.55 11.35
N VAL A 75 -10.20 13.64 10.83
CA VAL A 75 -11.15 12.82 11.61
C VAL A 75 -10.34 11.76 12.36
N LYS A 76 -10.25 11.86 13.68
CA LYS A 76 -9.34 11.05 14.52
C LYS A 76 -9.93 9.69 14.88
N GLU A 77 -11.25 9.58 14.89
CA GLU A 77 -12.03 8.41 15.28
C GLU A 77 -11.82 7.22 14.34
N ILE A 78 -11.33 7.50 13.12
CA ILE A 78 -11.09 6.53 12.05
C ILE A 78 -9.60 6.22 11.86
N LEU A 79 -8.74 6.75 12.73
CA LEU A 79 -7.31 6.46 12.73
C LEU A 79 -7.01 5.27 13.63
N HIS A 80 -5.93 4.56 13.32
CA HIS A 80 -5.42 3.51 14.21
C HIS A 80 -4.90 4.16 15.51
N PRO A 81 -5.22 3.61 16.70
CA PRO A 81 -4.87 4.22 17.98
C PRO A 81 -3.35 4.34 18.22
N GLU A 82 -2.58 3.37 17.75
CA GLU A 82 -1.12 3.34 17.90
C GLU A 82 -0.35 3.87 16.67
N PHE A 83 -1.02 3.94 15.51
CA PHE A 83 -0.42 4.31 14.23
C PHE A 83 -1.28 5.38 13.54
N PRO A 84 -1.25 6.64 14.03
CA PRO A 84 -2.21 7.67 13.62
C PRO A 84 -2.11 8.09 12.14
N GLU A 85 -1.08 7.68 11.41
CA GLU A 85 -0.98 7.81 9.95
C GLU A 85 -1.83 6.77 9.20
N ILE A 86 -2.30 5.71 9.88
CA ILE A 86 -3.11 4.65 9.28
C ILE A 86 -4.59 4.96 9.48
N LEU A 87 -5.29 5.13 8.36
CA LEU A 87 -6.75 5.18 8.29
C LEU A 87 -7.33 3.75 8.34
N VAL A 88 -8.19 3.45 9.30
CA VAL A 88 -8.80 2.13 9.46
C VAL A 88 -10.19 2.12 8.80
N LEU A 89 -10.27 1.54 7.61
CA LEU A 89 -11.53 1.30 6.92
C LEU A 89 -12.11 -0.06 7.31
N SER A 90 -13.02 -0.09 8.28
CA SER A 90 -13.58 -1.33 8.83
C SER A 90 -15.08 -1.23 9.08
N ASN A 91 -15.86 -2.08 8.41
CA ASN A 91 -17.31 -2.20 8.63
C ASN A 91 -17.66 -2.98 9.91
N ARG A 92 -16.66 -3.43 10.68
CA ARG A 92 -16.85 -4.26 11.88
C ARG A 92 -16.13 -3.72 13.13
N GLY A 93 -15.56 -2.50 13.06
CA GLY A 93 -14.82 -1.91 14.18
C GLY A 93 -13.56 -2.68 14.59
N ARG A 94 -13.05 -3.55 13.72
CA ARG A 94 -11.83 -4.33 13.96
C ARG A 94 -10.60 -3.43 13.77
N GLY A 95 -9.63 -3.50 14.68
CA GLY A 95 -8.42 -2.66 14.66
C GLY A 95 -8.50 -1.38 15.50
N GLY A 96 -9.43 -1.33 16.47
CA GLY A 96 -9.54 -0.21 17.44
C GLY A 96 -10.28 1.02 16.94
N ALA A 97 -10.54 1.15 15.64
CA ALA A 97 -11.34 2.23 15.09
C ALA A 97 -12.85 1.95 15.24
N GLN A 98 -13.62 3.01 15.54
CA GLN A 98 -15.08 2.91 15.58
C GLN A 98 -15.60 2.58 14.16
N PRO A 99 -16.61 1.70 14.02
CA PRO A 99 -17.25 1.47 12.73
C PRO A 99 -17.76 2.80 12.17
N ILE A 100 -17.33 3.14 10.96
CA ILE A 100 -17.88 4.31 10.26
C ILE A 100 -19.30 3.95 9.81
N ASN A 101 -20.30 4.70 10.28
CA ASN A 101 -21.57 4.77 9.58
C ASN A 101 -21.32 5.61 8.32
N ASN A 102 -21.14 4.96 7.17
CA ASN A 102 -20.97 5.61 5.88
C ASN A 102 -22.28 6.23 5.33
N GLY A 103 -23.18 6.68 6.21
CA GLY A 103 -24.46 7.26 5.83
C GLY A 103 -25.31 6.30 5.01
N GLY A 104 -25.90 5.32 5.69
CA GLY A 104 -27.14 4.67 5.24
C GLY A 104 -28.32 5.28 5.97
#